data_AF-A0A403FA21-F1
#
_entry.id   AF-A0A403FA21-F1
#
_cell.length_a   1.000
_cell.length_b   1.000
_cell.length_c   1.000
_cell.angle_alpha   90.00
_cell.angle_beta   90.00
_cell.angle_gamma   90.00
#
_symmetry.space_group_name_H-M   'P 1'
#
loop_
_entity.id
_entity.type
_entity.pdbx_description
1 polymer ?
#
loop_
_entity_poly.entity_id
_entity_poly.type
_entity_poly.pdbx_seq_one_letter_code
_entity_poly.pdbx_strand_id
1 'polypeptide(L)' 'MSMHRLLTLTVLLAITACSPQKPHPLQSKQAASGDWTLPYGEWSFSFITPWKLRAEVTHARIIDTDGYLYTFNTLDQTA' A
#
# COMPACT_ATOMS: atom_id res chain seq x y z
N MET A 1 41.35 -24.66 -10.99
CA MET A 1 40.12 -25.07 -10.28
C MET A 1 39.30 -25.96 -11.21
N SER A 2 38.83 -27.13 -10.75
CA SER A 2 38.03 -28.05 -11.59
C SER A 2 36.72 -27.38 -12.01
N MET A 3 36.32 -27.55 -13.28
CA MET A 3 35.11 -26.95 -13.88
C MET A 3 33.84 -27.26 -13.07
N HIS A 4 33.77 -28.44 -12.44
CA HIS A 4 32.68 -28.81 -11.54
C HIS A 4 32.60 -27.95 -10.28
N ARG A 5 33.76 -27.55 -9.73
CA ARG A 5 33.81 -26.67 -8.54
C ARG A 5 33.35 -25.25 -8.88
N LEU A 6 33.62 -24.80 -10.10
CA LEU A 6 33.16 -23.50 -10.58
C LEU A 6 31.63 -23.50 -10.73
N LEU A 7 31.10 -24.56 -11.35
CA LEU A 7 29.66 -24.77 -11.55
C LEU A 7 28.88 -24.81 -10.23
N THR A 8 29.39 -25.56 -9.24
CA THR A 8 28.77 -25.63 -7.90
C THR A 8 28.76 -24.29 -7.19
N LEU A 9 29.80 -23.47 -7.36
CA LEU A 9 29.87 -22.15 -6.74
C LEU A 9 28.82 -21.20 -7.33
N THR A 10 28.68 -21.17 -8.65
CA THR A 10 27.69 -20.33 -9.34
C THR A 10 26.25 -20.68 -8.96
N VAL A 11 25.93 -21.96 -8.77
CA VAL A 11 24.59 -22.38 -8.33
C VAL A 11 24.30 -21.93 -6.90
N LEU A 12 25.29 -22.01 -6.00
CA LEU A 12 25.14 -21.55 -4.62
C LEU A 12 24.92 -20.03 -4.50
N LEU A 13 25.55 -19.23 -5.38
CA LEU A 13 25.36 -17.77 -5.37
C LEU A 13 24.00 -17.34 -5.94
N ALA A 14 23.37 -18.14 -6.80
CA ALA A 14 22.07 -17.78 -7.39
C ALA A 14 20.89 -17.91 -6.41
N ILE A 15 21.00 -18.79 -5.41
CA ILE A 15 19.94 -19.06 -4.42
C ILE A 15 19.87 -18.04 -3.27
N THR A 16 20.85 -17.15 -3.11
CA THR A 16 20.84 -16.12 -2.06
C THR A 16 20.14 -14.82 -2.46
N ALA A 17 19.61 -14.73 -3.69
CA ALA A 17 18.97 -13.51 -4.20
C ALA A 17 17.51 -13.31 -3.75
N CYS A 18 16.88 -14.28 -3.08
CA CYS A 18 15.57 -14.08 -2.45
C CYS A 18 15.72 -13.33 -1.13
N SER A 19 15.87 -12.00 -1.19
CA SER A 19 15.58 -11.17 -0.03
C SER A 19 14.07 -11.13 0.18
N PRO A 20 13.54 -11.47 1.36
CA PRO A 20 12.15 -11.17 1.66
C PRO A 20 11.98 -9.65 1.49
N GLN A 21 11.02 -9.24 0.66
CA GLN A 21 10.62 -7.83 0.59
C GLN A 21 10.34 -7.40 2.02
N LYS A 22 11.14 -6.45 2.53
CA LYS A 22 10.87 -5.85 3.84
C LYS A 22 9.41 -5.39 3.79
N PRO A 23 8.55 -5.79 4.75
CA PRO A 23 7.25 -5.18 4.88
C PRO A 23 7.50 -3.69 4.95
N HIS A 24 7.12 -2.94 3.91
CA HIS A 24 7.09 -1.50 4.02
C HIS A 24 6.04 -1.25 5.09
N PRO A 25 6.40 -0.65 6.24
CA PRO A 25 5.39 -0.33 7.24
C PRO A 25 4.37 0.55 6.54
N LEU A 26 3.18 -0.01 6.33
CA LEU A 26 2.01 0.70 5.85
C LEU A 26 1.68 1.68 6.98
N GLN A 27 2.27 2.86 6.94
CA GLN A 27 2.22 3.87 7.99
C GLN A 27 2.97 3.45 9.28
N SER A 28 3.91 4.28 9.75
CA SER A 28 4.56 4.01 11.03
C SER A 28 3.54 4.17 12.16
N LYS A 29 3.60 3.35 13.21
CA LYS A 29 2.80 3.57 14.44
C LYS A 29 2.97 4.99 15.00
N GLN A 30 4.06 5.66 14.68
CA GLN A 30 4.31 7.07 15.02
C GLN A 30 3.46 8.05 14.21
N ALA A 31 3.17 7.77 12.94
CA ALA A 31 2.17 8.54 12.17
C ALA A 31 0.74 8.27 12.66
N ALA A 32 0.52 7.18 13.40
CA ALA A 32 -0.75 6.83 14.02
C ALA A 32 -0.96 7.40 15.43
N SER A 33 0.09 7.88 16.11
CA SER A 33 0.05 8.22 17.55
C SER A 33 -0.42 9.64 17.86
N GLY A 34 -1.00 10.36 16.90
CA GLY A 34 -1.59 11.68 17.10
C GLY A 34 -2.95 11.61 17.81
N ASP A 35 -3.39 12.74 18.37
CA ASP A 35 -4.78 12.91 18.75
C ASP A 35 -5.62 13.07 17.46
N TRP A 36 -6.22 11.96 17.03
CA TRP A 36 -7.08 11.89 15.85
C TRP A 36 -8.56 12.01 16.21
N THR A 37 -8.88 12.56 17.40
CA THR A 37 -10.27 12.78 17.79
C THR A 37 -10.92 13.70 16.77
N LEU A 38 -11.87 13.15 16.03
CA LEU A 38 -12.54 13.90 14.97
C LEU A 38 -13.48 14.91 15.61
N PRO A 39 -13.43 16.19 15.21
CA PRO A 39 -14.31 17.21 15.76
C PRO A 39 -15.80 16.89 15.55
N TYR A 40 -16.11 16.02 14.58
CA TYR A 40 -17.48 15.60 14.23
C TYR A 40 -17.69 14.08 14.30
N GLY A 41 -16.72 13.30 14.79
CA GLY A 41 -16.83 11.83 14.88
C GLY A 41 -16.77 11.07 13.55
N GLU A 42 -16.67 11.76 12.41
CA GLU A 42 -16.68 11.16 11.07
C GLU A 42 -15.63 11.76 10.13
N TRP A 43 -15.20 10.96 9.16
CA TRP A 43 -14.38 11.40 8.02
C TRP A 43 -15.25 11.51 6.78
N SER A 44 -15.06 12.59 6.02
CA SER A 44 -15.67 12.75 4.70
C SER A 44 -14.59 12.88 3.64
N PHE A 45 -14.81 12.26 2.48
CA PHE A 45 -13.90 12.33 1.33
C PHE A 45 -14.58 13.07 0.18
N SER A 46 -13.90 14.07 -0.37
CA SER A 46 -14.34 14.76 -1.59
C SER A 46 -13.35 14.46 -2.71
N PHE A 47 -13.86 13.91 -3.81
CA PHE A 47 -13.07 13.61 -5.00
C PHE A 47 -13.32 14.70 -6.04
N ILE A 48 -12.29 15.47 -6.36
CA ILE A 48 -12.37 16.55 -7.34
C ILE A 48 -11.57 16.11 -8.56
N THR A 49 -12.25 15.90 -9.69
CA THR A 49 -11.63 15.49 -10.95
C THR A 49 -11.60 16.67 -11.93
N PRO A 50 -10.44 17.00 -12.54
CA PRO A 50 -10.36 18.10 -13.49
C PRO A 50 -11.24 17.86 -14.72
N TRP A 51 -11.94 18.89 -15.19
CA TRP A 51 -12.88 18.77 -16.31
C TRP A 51 -12.25 18.26 -17.63
N LYS A 52 -10.96 18.53 -17.87
CA LYS A 52 -10.19 18.06 -19.04
C LYS A 52 -9.61 16.66 -18.87
N LEU A 53 -9.58 16.13 -17.64
CA LEU A 53 -9.02 14.83 -17.29
C LEU A 53 -10.03 14.11 -16.41
N ARG A 54 -11.17 13.78 -17.00
CA ARG A 54 -12.24 13.07 -16.31
C ARG A 54 -11.70 11.72 -15.84
N ALA A 55 -11.64 11.57 -14.53
CA ALA A 55 -11.48 10.28 -13.88
C ALA A 55 -12.81 9.93 -13.22
N GLU A 56 -13.25 8.70 -13.42
CA GLU A 56 -14.36 8.14 -12.65
C GLU A 56 -13.76 7.53 -11.39
N VAL A 57 -14.02 8.17 -10.25
CA VAL A 57 -13.64 7.59 -8.95
C VAL A 57 -14.75 6.63 -8.55
N THR A 58 -14.41 5.34 -8.44
CA THR A 58 -15.38 4.29 -8.06
C THR A 58 -15.30 3.91 -6.59
N HIS A 59 -14.17 4.18 -5.93
CA HIS A 59 -13.96 3.84 -4.53
C HIS A 59 -12.79 4.60 -3.89
N ALA A 60 -12.82 4.67 -2.55
CA ALA A 60 -11.73 5.09 -1.67
C ALA A 60 -11.19 3.87 -0.91
N ARG A 61 -9.87 3.77 -0.75
CA ARG A 61 -9.22 2.72 0.06
C ARG A 61 -8.43 3.34 1.19
N ILE A 62 -8.67 2.88 2.41
CA ILE A 62 -8.02 3.37 3.63
C ILE A 62 -7.35 2.17 4.31
N ILE A 63 -6.10 2.34 4.73
CA ILE A 63 -5.39 1.37 5.56
C ILE A 63 -5.31 1.98 6.95
N ASP A 64 -5.81 1.26 7.96
CA ASP A 64 -5.71 1.74 9.34
C ASP A 64 -4.32 1.49 9.95
N THR A 65 -4.18 1.88 11.21
CA THR A 65 -2.94 1.81 11.97
C THR A 65 -2.52 0.38 12.32
N ASP A 66 -3.45 -0.57 12.24
CA ASP A 66 -3.23 -2.00 12.44
C ASP A 66 -3.06 -2.76 11.11
N GLY A 67 -3.14 -2.06 9.98
CA GLY A 67 -2.96 -2.59 8.63
C GLY A 67 -4.23 -3.13 7.97
N TYR A 68 -5.41 -2.92 8.57
CA TYR A 68 -6.67 -3.33 7.95
C TYR A 68 -7.05 -2.41 6.79
N LEU A 69 -7.42 -3.03 5.67
CA LEU A 69 -7.86 -2.33 4.47
C LEU A 69 -9.38 -2.17 4.47
N TYR A 70 -9.83 -0.93 4.45
CA TYR A 70 -11.22 -0.54 4.25
C TYR A 70 -11.42 -0.04 2.82
N THR A 71 -12.54 -0.43 2.21
CA THR A 71 -12.93 0.01 0.86
C THR A 71 -14.31 0.64 0.94
N PHE A 72 -14.41 1.89 0.48
CA PHE A 72 -15.64 2.67 0.45
C PHE A 72 -15.97 2.95 -1.00
N ASN A 73 -17.02 2.33 -1.53
CA ASN A 73 -17.45 2.60 -2.89
C ASN A 73 -18.09 3.99 -2.94
N THR A 74 -17.84 4.73 -4.03
CA THR A 74 -18.60 5.93 -4.31
C THR A 74 -20.05 5.54 -4.53
N LEU A 75 -20.97 6.20 -3.82
CA LEU A 75 -22.38 6.11 -4.17
C LEU A 75 -22.55 6.75 -5.55
N ASP A 76 -23.26 6.06 -6.44
CA ASP A 76 -23.58 6.61 -7.75
C ASP A 76 -24.36 7.91 -7.53
N GLN A 77 -23.82 9.04 -8.00
CA GLN A 77 -24.49 10.34 -7.95
C GLN A 77 -25.50 10.44 -9.09
N THR A 78 -26.34 9.42 -9.25
CA THR A 78 -27.52 9.51 -10.11
C THR A 78 -28.59 10.30 -9.35
N ALA A 79 -28.58 11.62 -9.56
CA ALA A 79 -29.71 12.51 -9.28
C ALA A 79 -30.53 12.72 -10.57
#